data_AF-F8P3V9-F1
#
_entry.id   AF-F8P3V9-F1
#
_cell.length_a   1.000
_cell.length_b   1.000
_cell.length_c   1.000
_cell.angle_alpha   90.00
_cell.angle_beta   90.00
_cell.angle_gamma   90.00
#
_symmetry.space_group_name_H-M   'P 1'
#
loop_
_entity.id
_entity.type
_entity.pdbx_description
1 polymer ?
#
loop_
_entity_poly.entity_id
_entity_poly.type
_entity_poly.pdbx_seq_one_letter_code
_entity_poly.pdbx_strand_id
1 'polypeptide(L)'
;ILVNPTGKPGNFHGVDWCVELYNLFIKFKNGGVGSNKMVERIILEPPLVQVYHNTHLTVEKNLLQSHLTSKHADTDMRKIFAILLKDMEINLAHNIKLGHKTRYVIPNLLDKGIAAYTLYT
;
A
#
# COMPACT_ATOMS: atom_id res chain seq x y z
N ILE A 1 7.20 -6.21 -18.09
CA ILE A 1 7.93 -7.45 -17.72
C ILE A 1 7.08 -8.20 -16.70
N LEU A 2 6.80 -9.47 -16.95
CA LEU A 2 6.08 -10.35 -16.02
C LEU A 2 7.08 -11.29 -15.36
N VAL A 3 6.96 -11.47 -14.05
CA VAL A 3 7.80 -12.36 -13.25
C VAL A 3 6.93 -13.37 -12.54
N ASN A 4 7.46 -14.57 -12.33
CA ASN A 4 6.79 -15.64 -11.60
C ASN A 4 7.65 -16.05 -10.41
N PRO A 5 7.58 -15.31 -9.29
CA PRO A 5 8.40 -15.59 -8.11
C PRO A 5 8.06 -16.93 -7.47
N THR A 6 6.84 -17.43 -7.69
CA THR A 6 6.36 -18.70 -7.13
C THR A 6 6.73 -19.91 -7.99
N GLY A 7 7.14 -19.72 -9.24
CA GLY A 7 7.49 -20.79 -10.18
C GLY A 7 6.32 -21.70 -10.60
N LYS A 8 5.08 -21.37 -10.21
CA LYS A 8 3.89 -22.18 -10.50
C LYS A 8 3.25 -21.78 -11.82
N PRO A 9 2.71 -22.72 -12.62
CA PRO A 9 2.02 -22.38 -13.86
C PRO A 9 0.91 -21.35 -13.60
N GLY A 10 0.81 -20.34 -14.46
CA GLY A 10 -0.24 -19.31 -14.40
C GLY A 10 -0.11 -18.25 -13.31
N ASN A 11 0.92 -18.28 -12.47
CA ASN A 11 1.11 -17.34 -11.35
C ASN A 11 2.09 -16.20 -11.68
N PHE A 12 1.93 -15.59 -12.85
CA PHE A 12 2.73 -14.45 -13.28
C PHE A 12 2.19 -13.16 -12.68
N HIS A 13 3.08 -12.33 -12.18
CA HIS A 13 2.76 -11.03 -11.60
C HIS A 13 3.56 -9.94 -12.31
N GLY A 14 3.05 -8.71 -12.28
CA GLY A 14 3.85 -7.55 -12.67
C GLY A 14 5.09 -7.46 -11.78
N VAL A 15 6.24 -7.07 -12.36
CA VAL A 15 7.46 -6.80 -11.57
C VAL A 15 7.18 -5.81 -10.45
N ASP A 16 6.36 -4.81 -10.72
CA ASP A 16 5.93 -3.78 -9.77
C ASP A 16 5.22 -4.38 -8.55
N TRP A 17 4.39 -5.40 -8.73
CA TRP A 17 3.73 -6.10 -7.62
C TRP A 17 4.72 -6.76 -6.66
N CYS A 18 5.80 -7.34 -7.19
CA CYS A 18 6.85 -7.94 -6.36
C CYS A 18 7.63 -6.88 -5.57
N VAL A 19 7.87 -5.72 -6.19
CA VAL A 19 8.55 -4.57 -5.58
C VAL A 19 7.65 -3.90 -4.54
N GLU A 20 6.35 -3.75 -4.80
CA GLU A 20 5.37 -3.18 -3.89
C GLU A 20 5.11 -4.06 -2.68
N LEU A 21 4.93 -5.38 -2.87
CA LEU A 21 4.77 -6.32 -1.77
C LEU A 21 5.99 -6.28 -0.84
N TYR A 22 7.19 -6.22 -1.44
CA TYR A 22 8.42 -6.13 -0.69
C TYR A 22 8.56 -4.79 0.08
N ASN A 23 8.25 -3.68 -0.59
CA ASN A 23 8.19 -2.36 0.03
C ASN A 23 7.16 -2.31 1.17
N LEU A 24 6.03 -3.00 1.04
CA LEU A 24 5.02 -3.10 2.08
C LEU A 24 5.56 -3.84 3.30
N PHE A 25 6.25 -4.97 3.12
CA PHE A 25 6.86 -5.70 4.24
C PHE A 25 7.96 -4.89 4.94
N ILE A 26 8.84 -4.21 4.19
CA ILE A 26 9.85 -3.33 4.78
C ILE A 26 9.18 -2.19 5.55
N LYS A 27 8.19 -1.51 4.97
CA LYS A 27 7.51 -0.38 5.61
C LYS A 27 6.67 -0.80 6.81
N PHE A 28 6.03 -1.96 6.76
CA PHE A 28 5.14 -2.45 7.81
C PHE A 28 5.91 -3.04 9.01
N LYS A 29 6.97 -3.82 8.75
CA LYS A 29 7.76 -4.47 9.81
C LYS A 29 8.96 -3.64 10.28
N ASN A 30 9.61 -2.91 9.37
CA ASN A 30 10.85 -2.16 9.64
C ASN A 30 10.67 -0.64 9.52
N GLY A 31 9.46 -0.16 9.25
CA GLY A 31 9.16 1.27 9.15
C GLY A 31 9.38 1.97 10.48
N GLY A 32 10.34 2.91 10.49
CA GLY A 32 10.56 3.84 11.61
C GLY A 32 11.86 3.65 12.40
N VAL A 33 12.61 2.56 12.21
CA VAL A 33 13.78 2.25 13.06
C VAL A 33 15.13 2.23 12.29
N GLY A 34 15.14 2.33 10.96
CA GLY A 34 16.36 2.21 10.15
C GLY A 34 16.51 3.23 9.02
N SER A 35 17.76 3.51 8.63
CA SER A 35 18.10 4.35 7.48
C SER A 35 17.82 3.62 6.16
N ASN A 36 16.95 4.17 5.33
CA ASN A 36 16.58 3.63 4.01
C ASN A 36 17.66 3.84 2.92
N LYS A 37 18.90 4.20 3.29
CA LYS A 37 19.88 4.79 2.34
C LYS A 37 20.96 3.85 1.82
N MET A 38 21.02 2.58 2.21
CA MET A 38 22.05 1.66 1.68
C MET A 38 21.49 0.74 0.60
N VAL A 39 21.94 0.94 -0.64
CA VAL A 39 21.63 0.11 -1.81
C VAL A 39 21.97 -1.37 -1.55
N GLU A 40 23.08 -1.66 -0.88
CA GLU A 40 23.46 -3.02 -0.49
C GLU A 40 22.44 -3.66 0.46
N ARG A 41 21.91 -2.88 1.39
CA ARG A 41 20.88 -3.34 2.34
C ARG A 41 19.56 -3.60 1.63
N ILE A 42 19.20 -2.75 0.66
CA ILE A 42 18.01 -2.95 -0.21
C ILE A 42 18.16 -4.20 -1.10
N ILE A 43 19.38 -4.60 -1.48
CA ILE A 43 19.63 -5.81 -2.29
C ILE A 43 19.66 -7.08 -1.43
N LEU A 44 20.13 -7.00 -0.19
CA LEU A 44 20.27 -8.14 0.73
C LEU A 44 19.04 -8.40 1.60
N GLU A 45 18.27 -7.37 1.93
CA GLU A 45 17.03 -7.51 2.69
C GLU A 45 15.91 -8.31 1.96
N PRO A 46 15.74 -8.32 0.63
CA PRO A 46 14.65 -9.03 -0.03
C PRO A 46 14.68 -10.54 0.16
N PRO A 47 15.82 -11.22 -0.05
CA PRO A 47 15.93 -12.64 0.26
C PRO A 47 15.66 -12.93 1.74
N LEU A 48 16.19 -12.11 2.66
CA LEU A 48 16.04 -12.32 4.10
C LEU A 48 14.60 -12.10 4.59
N VAL A 49 13.93 -11.07 4.10
CA VAL A 49 12.51 -10.78 4.40
C VAL A 49 11.63 -11.90 3.86
N GLN A 50 11.91 -12.40 2.65
CA GLN A 50 11.16 -13.53 2.09
C GLN A 50 11.34 -14.80 2.91
N VAL A 51 12.58 -15.10 3.33
CA VAL A 51 12.87 -16.26 4.20
C VAL A 51 12.17 -16.12 5.55
N TYR A 52 12.25 -14.94 6.18
CA TYR A 52 11.57 -14.66 7.44
C TYR A 52 10.04 -14.76 7.34
N HIS A 53 9.45 -14.29 6.24
CA HIS A 53 8.03 -14.42 5.98
C HIS A 53 7.63 -15.89 5.77
N ASN A 54 8.41 -16.64 4.99
CA ASN A 54 8.16 -18.06 4.75
C ASN A 54 8.27 -18.89 6.05
N THR A 55 9.23 -18.57 6.94
CA THR A 55 9.34 -19.26 8.23
C THR A 55 8.17 -18.93 9.15
N HIS A 56 7.71 -17.67 9.18
CA HIS A 56 6.48 -17.29 9.90
C HIS A 56 5.25 -18.03 9.40
N LEU A 57 5.01 -18.05 8.08
CA LEU A 57 3.89 -18.78 7.47
C LEU A 57 3.97 -20.28 7.77
N THR A 58 5.18 -20.84 7.79
CA THR A 58 5.40 -22.26 8.10
C THR A 58 5.10 -22.56 9.55
N VAL A 59 5.55 -21.69 10.47
CA VAL A 59 5.23 -21.77 11.90
C VAL A 59 3.73 -21.64 12.13
N GLU A 60 3.07 -20.65 11.53
CA GLU A 60 1.63 -20.40 11.67
C GLU A 60 0.80 -21.60 11.18
N LYS A 61 1.12 -22.14 10.00
CA LYS A 61 0.48 -23.34 9.44
C LYS A 61 0.68 -24.58 10.30
N ASN A 62 1.89 -24.78 10.81
CA ASN A 62 2.24 -26.02 11.51
C ASN A 62 1.90 -26.00 13.00
N LEU A 63 1.89 -24.82 13.64
CA LEU A 63 1.74 -24.73 15.09
C LEU A 63 0.35 -24.32 15.55
N LEU A 64 -0.44 -23.55 14.79
CA LEU A 64 -1.64 -22.93 15.40
C LEU A 64 -2.95 -22.87 14.60
N GLN A 65 -3.03 -23.19 13.30
CA GLN A 65 -4.28 -22.90 12.58
C GLN A 65 -4.69 -23.93 11.51
N SER A 66 -5.13 -25.11 11.95
CA SER A 66 -6.07 -25.96 11.17
C SER A 66 -7.45 -25.31 10.99
N HIS A 67 -7.71 -24.18 11.66
CA HIS A 67 -8.98 -23.45 11.65
C HIS A 67 -8.89 -22.02 11.08
N LEU A 68 -7.82 -21.66 10.36
CA LEU A 68 -7.85 -20.49 9.49
C LEU A 68 -8.84 -20.78 8.36
N THR A 69 -10.10 -20.45 8.58
CA THR A 69 -11.04 -20.26 7.49
C THR A 69 -10.57 -19.06 6.70
N SER A 70 -9.78 -19.28 5.64
CA SER A 70 -9.52 -18.28 4.60
C SER A 70 -10.73 -18.03 3.71
N LYS A 71 -11.93 -18.45 4.13
CA LYS A 71 -13.15 -17.76 3.71
C LYS A 71 -13.13 -16.39 4.36
N HIS A 72 -12.53 -15.43 3.68
CA HIS A 72 -13.07 -14.08 3.70
C HIS A 72 -14.53 -14.22 3.25
N ALA A 73 -15.45 -14.43 4.20
CA ALA A 73 -16.85 -14.18 3.92
C ALA A 73 -16.93 -12.74 3.41
N ASP A 74 -17.68 -12.52 2.33
CA ASP A 74 -17.79 -11.18 1.73
C ASP A 74 -18.02 -10.15 2.83
N THR A 75 -17.08 -9.23 2.95
CA THR A 75 -17.11 -8.22 4.00
C THR A 75 -18.43 -7.48 3.89
N ASP A 76 -19.25 -7.52 4.93
CA ASP A 76 -20.53 -6.80 4.94
C ASP A 76 -20.26 -5.29 4.99
N MET A 77 -20.14 -4.70 3.79
CA MET A 77 -19.80 -3.31 3.58
C MET A 77 -20.81 -2.36 4.22
N ARG A 78 -22.05 -2.82 4.51
CA ARG A 78 -23.08 -2.01 5.17
C ARG A 78 -22.63 -1.54 6.55
N LYS A 79 -21.96 -2.41 7.31
CA LYS A 79 -21.43 -2.07 8.64
C LYS A 79 -20.30 -1.05 8.54
N ILE A 80 -19.42 -1.22 7.57
CA ILE A 80 -18.29 -0.30 7.34
C ILE A 80 -18.82 1.07 6.93
N PHE A 81 -19.75 1.14 5.98
CA PHE A 81 -20.35 2.40 5.56
C PHE A 81 -21.10 3.10 6.69
N ALA A 82 -21.81 2.37 7.55
CA ALA A 82 -22.48 2.97 8.71
C ALA A 82 -21.49 3.60 9.69
N ILE A 83 -20.35 2.94 9.97
CA ILE A 83 -19.30 3.49 10.82
C ILE A 83 -18.68 4.73 10.18
N LEU A 84 -18.42 4.66 8.88
CA LEU A 84 -17.77 5.73 8.12
C LEU A 84 -18.66 6.97 8.02
N LEU A 85 -19.97 6.79 7.82
CA LEU A 85 -20.95 7.88 7.86
C LEU A 85 -21.00 8.55 9.22
N LYS A 86 -21.05 7.77 10.31
CA LYS A 86 -21.02 8.30 11.68
C LYS A 86 -19.75 9.10 11.95
N ASP A 87 -18.60 8.62 11.48
CA ASP A 87 -17.34 9.32 11.63
C ASP A 87 -17.30 10.63 10.81
N MET A 88 -17.83 10.61 9.58
CA MET A 88 -17.95 11.80 8.73
C MET A 88 -18.89 12.87 9.33
N GLU A 89 -19.97 12.46 10.00
CA GLU A 89 -20.87 13.35 10.74
C GLU A 89 -20.17 13.99 11.94
N ILE A 90 -19.46 13.20 12.74
CA ILE A 90 -18.71 13.69 13.91
C ILE A 90 -17.61 14.67 13.48
N ASN A 91 -16.83 14.32 12.45
CA ASN A 91 -15.67 15.09 12.02
C ASN A 91 -16.04 16.26 11.10
N LEU A 92 -17.32 16.43 10.78
CA LEU A 92 -17.83 17.45 9.87
C LEU A 92 -17.08 17.44 8.52
N ALA A 93 -16.85 16.25 7.96
CA ALA A 93 -16.00 16.06 6.78
C ALA A 93 -16.51 16.84 5.54
N HIS A 94 -17.81 17.13 5.49
CA HIS A 94 -18.48 17.86 4.41
C HIS A 94 -18.53 19.38 4.64
N ASN A 95 -18.15 19.89 5.81
CA ASN A 95 -18.13 21.32 6.07
C ASN A 95 -16.80 21.92 5.61
N ILE A 96 -16.88 22.92 4.73
CA ILE A 96 -15.73 23.69 4.29
C ILE A 96 -15.21 24.50 5.49
N LYS A 97 -14.13 24.05 6.10
CA LYS A 97 -13.41 24.81 7.13
C LYS A 97 -12.56 25.87 6.44
N LEU A 98 -13.12 27.06 6.26
CA LEU A 98 -12.36 28.23 5.81
C LEU A 98 -11.28 28.58 6.85
N GLY A 99 -10.02 28.69 6.40
CA GLY A 99 -8.89 29.10 7.25
C GLY A 99 -7.76 28.08 7.40
N HIS A 100 -7.80 26.94 6.72
CA HIS A 100 -6.62 26.06 6.63
C HIS A 100 -5.48 26.77 5.89
N LYS A 101 -4.49 27.26 6.63
CA LYS A 101 -3.23 27.75 6.06
C LYS A 101 -2.39 26.56 5.62
N THR A 102 -2.47 26.19 4.34
CA THR A 102 -1.57 25.20 3.76
C THR A 102 -0.19 25.84 3.55
N ARG A 103 0.89 25.21 4.04
CA ARG A 103 2.27 25.69 3.78
C ARG A 103 2.63 25.67 2.29
N TYR A 104 1.93 24.86 1.51
CA TYR A 104 2.20 24.66 0.10
C TYR A 104 0.86 24.62 -0.65
N VAL A 105 0.75 25.44 -1.69
CA VAL A 105 -0.38 25.44 -2.62
C VAL A 105 0.06 24.64 -3.83
N ILE A 106 -0.65 23.55 -4.13
CA ILE A 106 -0.39 22.77 -5.34
C ILE A 106 -0.89 23.62 -6.52
N PRO A 107 -0.02 24.00 -7.47
CA PRO A 107 -0.45 24.77 -8.62
C PRO A 107 -1.36 23.90 -9.49
N ASN A 108 -2.43 24.50 -10.04
CA ASN A 108 -3.25 23.84 -11.03
C ASN A 108 -2.45 23.67 -12.33
N LEU A 109 -1.90 22.47 -12.54
CA LEU A 109 -1.07 22.14 -13.71
C LEU A 109 -1.90 22.05 -14.99
N LEU A 110 -3.21 21.80 -14.90
CA LEU A 110 -4.10 21.80 -16.06
C LEU A 110 -4.23 23.21 -16.63
N ASP A 111 -4.47 24.21 -15.78
CA ASP A 111 -4.55 25.61 -16.20
C ASP A 111 -3.22 26.09 -16.79
N LYS A 112 -2.09 25.69 -16.19
CA LYS A 112 -0.75 25.99 -16.73
C LYS A 112 -0.52 25.34 -18.09
N GLY A 113 -0.97 24.11 -18.28
CA GLY A 113 -0.88 23.39 -19.54
C GLY A 113 -1.73 24.05 -20.64
N ILE A 114 -2.95 24.45 -20.32
CA ILE A 114 -3.85 25.15 -21.24
C ILE A 114 -3.26 26.52 -21.63
N ALA A 115 -2.79 27.30 -20.65
CA ALA A 115 -2.16 28.60 -20.92
C ALA A 115 -0.90 28.46 -21.79
N ALA A 116 -0.07 27.43 -21.54
CA ALA A 116 1.08 27.14 -22.37
C ALA A 116 0.65 26.77 -23.80
N TYR A 117 -0.37 25.91 -23.97
CA TYR A 117 -0.87 25.50 -25.27
C TYR A 117 -1.40 26.69 -26.09
N THR A 118 -2.15 27.60 -25.47
CA THR A 118 -2.68 28.81 -26.13
C THR A 118 -1.62 29.83 -26.54
N LEU A 119 -0.39 29.75 -26.02
CA LEU A 119 0.73 30.59 -26.45
C LEU A 119 1.45 30.05 -27.69
N TYR A 120 1.18 28.80 -28.09
CA TYR A 120 1.76 28.14 -29.26
C TYR A 120 0.75 27.97 -30.43
N THR A 121 -0.44 28.56 -30.31
CA THR A 121 -1.48 28.67 -31.35
C THR A 121 -1.80 30.13 -31.60
#